data_AF-A0AAJ6A6U2-F1
#
_entry.id   AF-A0AAJ6A6U2-F1
#
_cell.length_a   1.000
_cell.length_b   1.000
_cell.length_c   1.000
_cell.angle_alpha   90.00
_cell.angle_beta   90.00
_cell.angle_gamma   90.00
#
_symmetry.space_group_name_H-M   'P 1'
#
loop_
_entity.id
_entity.type
_entity.pdbx_description
1 polymer ?
#
loop_
_entity_poly.entity_id
_entity_poly.type
_entity_poly.pdbx_seq_one_letter_code
_entity_poly.pdbx_strand_id
1 'polypeptide(L)'
;MDKGSGNERAPVGTRERGMWRLMLKLPSIRGRLQILATKPSSLGNLFEAYDDACSTLDRLRSESTGDRSPMIEEYTDICAEIESEVIQYCLERGSSVPK
;
A
#
# COMPACT_ATOMS: atom_id res chain seq x y z
N MET A 1 27.39 -5.03 33.75
CA MET A 1 26.09 -4.36 33.90
C MET A 1 25.40 -4.41 32.56
N ASP A 2 24.27 -5.10 32.54
CA ASP A 2 23.30 -5.29 31.47
C ASP A 2 22.74 -3.95 30.95
N LYS A 3 22.50 -3.81 29.63
CA LYS A 3 21.15 -3.63 29.07
C LYS A 3 21.13 -3.34 27.56
N GLY A 4 20.61 -4.31 26.82
CA GLY A 4 19.57 -4.08 25.81
C GLY A 4 19.99 -3.49 24.47
N SER A 5 20.47 -4.35 23.55
CA SER A 5 20.19 -4.17 22.12
C SER A 5 18.67 -4.27 21.92
N GLY A 6 17.98 -3.15 22.10
CA GLY A 6 16.64 -2.96 21.59
C GLY A 6 16.76 -2.92 20.07
N ASN A 7 16.49 -4.04 19.42
CA ASN A 7 16.06 -4.04 18.02
C ASN A 7 14.68 -3.38 17.98
N GLU A 8 14.64 -2.07 18.22
CA GLU A 8 13.51 -1.23 17.90
C GLU A 8 13.39 -1.31 16.39
N ARG A 9 12.56 -2.24 15.92
CA ARG A 9 12.09 -2.26 14.54
C ARG A 9 11.69 -0.82 14.25
N ALA A 10 12.49 -0.14 13.43
CA ALA A 10 12.18 1.20 12.97
C ALA A 10 10.72 1.17 12.49
N PRO A 11 9.91 2.19 12.83
CA PRO A 11 8.52 2.21 12.39
C PRO A 11 8.52 2.02 10.89
N VAL A 12 7.96 0.90 10.44
CA VAL A 12 7.84 0.56 9.01
C VAL A 12 7.19 1.77 8.36
N GLY A 13 7.85 2.38 7.37
CA GLY A 13 7.37 3.59 6.73
C GLY A 13 6.00 3.36 6.11
N THR A 14 5.18 4.41 5.98
CA THR A 14 3.85 4.37 5.31
C THR A 14 3.97 3.65 3.95
N ARG A 15 5.03 3.96 3.20
CA ARG A 15 5.39 3.29 1.95
C ARG A 15 5.50 1.77 2.07
N GLU A 16 6.24 1.27 3.05
CA GLU A 16 6.51 -0.15 3.21
C GLU A 16 5.26 -0.90 3.66
N ARG A 17 4.46 -0.29 4.53
CA ARG A 17 3.16 -0.84 4.94
C ARG A 17 2.20 -0.91 3.76
N GLY A 18 2.10 0.16 2.98
CA GLY A 18 1.24 0.20 1.80
C GLY A 18 1.64 -0.83 0.75
N MET A 19 2.94 -1.00 0.50
CA MET A 19 3.47 -2.08 -0.35
C MET A 19 3.00 -3.45 0.14
N TRP A 20 3.12 -3.74 1.45
CA TRP A 20 2.69 -5.03 1.99
C TRP A 20 1.19 -5.23 1.90
N ARG A 21 0.39 -4.21 2.23
CA ARG A 21 -1.08 -4.28 2.06
C ARG A 21 -1.45 -4.59 0.61
N LEU A 22 -0.82 -3.93 -0.37
CA LEU A 22 -1.02 -4.22 -1.80
C LEU A 22 -0.58 -5.63 -2.18
N MET A 23 0.55 -6.12 -1.66
CA MET A 23 1.01 -7.48 -1.94
C MET A 23 0.08 -8.57 -1.41
N LEU A 24 -0.60 -8.31 -0.29
CA LEU A 24 -1.62 -9.21 0.26
C LEU A 24 -2.91 -9.12 -0.55
N LYS A 25 -3.29 -7.91 -0.97
CA LYS A 25 -4.50 -7.64 -1.74
C LYS A 25 -4.41 -8.14 -3.19
N LEU A 26 -3.22 -8.08 -3.80
CA LEU A 26 -2.97 -8.34 -5.21
C LEU A 26 -1.94 -9.47 -5.40
N PRO A 27 -2.25 -10.71 -4.98
CA PRO A 27 -1.29 -11.81 -4.98
C PRO A 27 -0.78 -12.16 -6.37
N SER A 28 -1.62 -12.01 -7.40
CA SER A 28 -1.28 -12.33 -8.81
C SER A 28 -0.16 -11.47 -9.39
N ILE A 29 0.07 -10.27 -8.85
CA ILE A 29 1.15 -9.38 -9.29
C ILE A 29 2.23 -9.16 -8.22
N ARG A 30 2.15 -9.86 -7.09
CA ARG A 30 3.06 -9.71 -5.94
C ARG A 30 4.53 -9.78 -6.31
N GLY A 31 4.93 -10.75 -7.13
CA GLY A 31 6.32 -10.89 -7.57
C GLY A 31 6.82 -9.68 -8.37
N ARG A 32 5.97 -9.10 -9.22
CA ARG A 32 6.29 -7.90 -9.99
C ARG A 32 6.35 -6.67 -9.09
N LEU A 33 5.39 -6.53 -8.18
CA LEU A 33 5.40 -5.48 -7.16
C LEU A 33 6.70 -5.50 -6.35
N GLN A 34 7.21 -6.68 -5.98
CA GLN A 34 8.46 -6.80 -5.24
C GLN A 34 9.67 -6.31 -6.03
N ILE A 35 9.75 -6.66 -7.31
CA ILE A 35 10.83 -6.23 -8.21
C ILE A 35 10.76 -4.72 -8.50
N LEU A 36 9.56 -4.16 -8.62
CA LEU A 36 9.39 -2.74 -8.90
C LEU A 36 9.61 -1.88 -7.65
N ALA A 37 9.27 -2.38 -6.46
CA ALA A 37 9.47 -1.68 -5.19
C ALA A 37 10.94 -1.40 -4.88
N THR A 38 11.88 -2.21 -5.39
CA THR A 38 13.32 -1.97 -5.21
C THR A 38 13.87 -0.88 -6.12
N LYS A 39 13.08 -0.36 -7.07
CA LYS A 39 13.49 0.68 -8.01
C LYS A 39 12.99 2.06 -7.54
N PRO A 40 13.80 3.12 -7.64
CA PRO A 40 13.31 4.48 -7.42
C PRO A 40 12.26 4.78 -8.50
N SER A 41 10.99 4.75 -8.12
CA SER A 41 9.87 4.84 -9.03
C SER A 41 8.69 5.53 -8.37
N SER A 42 7.80 6.10 -9.20
CA SER A 42 6.54 6.72 -8.78
C SER A 42 5.63 5.78 -7.98
N LEU A 43 5.90 4.48 -8.02
CA LEU A 43 5.21 3.45 -7.24
C LEU A 43 5.36 3.66 -5.73
N GLY A 44 6.43 4.32 -5.27
CA GLY A 44 6.60 4.67 -3.86
C GLY A 44 5.47 5.56 -3.33
N ASN A 45 5.09 6.59 -4.09
CA ASN A 45 4.02 7.51 -3.72
C ASN A 45 2.67 6.80 -3.69
N LEU A 46 2.43 5.87 -4.62
CA LEU A 46 1.21 5.05 -4.63
C LEU A 46 1.12 4.14 -3.39
N PHE A 47 2.25 3.61 -2.93
CA PHE A 47 2.25 2.82 -1.69
C PHE A 47 1.95 3.67 -0.47
N GLU A 48 2.54 4.87 -0.36
CA GLU A 48 2.25 5.80 0.73
C GLU A 48 0.78 6.19 0.76
N ALA A 49 0.24 6.62 -0.39
CA ALA A 49 -1.17 6.98 -0.53
C ALA A 49 -2.12 5.81 -0.18
N TYR A 50 -1.75 4.59 -0.58
CA TYR A 50 -2.55 3.40 -0.25
C TYR A 50 -2.58 3.11 1.26
N ASP A 51 -1.44 3.24 1.95
CA ASP A 51 -1.40 3.06 3.41
C ASP A 51 -2.19 4.15 4.13
N ASP A 52 -2.13 5.40 3.68
CA ASP A 52 -2.88 6.50 4.26
C ASP A 52 -4.40 6.30 4.07
N ALA A 53 -4.83 5.89 2.87
CA ALA A 53 -6.23 5.58 2.59
C ALA A 53 -6.73 4.40 3.43
N CYS A 54 -5.98 3.30 3.47
CA CYS A 54 -6.30 2.13 4.28
C CYS A 54 -6.36 2.48 5.78
N SER A 55 -5.39 3.24 6.28
CA SER A 55 -5.34 3.61 7.71
C SER A 55 -6.50 4.52 8.08
N THR A 56 -6.90 5.42 7.18
CA THR A 56 -8.09 6.27 7.37
C THR A 56 -9.37 5.43 7.36
N LEU A 57 -9.49 4.49 6.43
CA LEU A 57 -10.63 3.59 6.33
C LEU A 57 -10.75 2.66 7.55
N ASP A 58 -9.63 2.11 8.02
CA ASP A 58 -9.53 1.30 9.24
C ASP A 58 -10.03 2.12 10.45
N ARG A 59 -9.59 3.38 10.57
CA ARG A 59 -10.04 4.31 11.62
C ARG A 59 -11.54 4.60 11.52
N LEU A 60 -12.04 4.96 10.33
CA LEU A 60 -13.45 5.25 10.09
C LEU A 60 -14.36 4.08 10.46
N ARG A 61 -13.92 2.84 10.18
CA ARG A 61 -14.64 1.61 10.54
C ARG A 61 -14.58 1.26 12.02
N SER A 62 -13.50 1.65 12.71
CA SER A 62 -13.32 1.35 14.14
C SER A 62 -14.11 2.29 15.07
N GLU A 63 -14.43 3.50 14.61
CA GLU A 63 -15.14 4.50 15.40
C GLU A 63 -16.66 4.31 15.29
N SER A 64 -17.34 4.13 16.43
CA SER A 64 -18.77 3.81 16.51
C SER A 64 -19.71 5.03 16.49
N THR A 65 -19.20 6.23 16.26
CA THR A 65 -19.96 7.49 16.40
C THR A 65 -20.25 8.16 15.06
N GLY A 66 -21.54 8.26 14.73
CA GLY A 66 -22.05 8.99 13.56
C GLY A 66 -22.22 8.12 12.30
N ASP A 67 -23.02 8.62 11.35
CA ASP A 67 -23.10 8.04 10.01
C ASP A 67 -21.86 8.45 9.20
N ARG A 68 -20.98 7.48 8.96
CA ARG A 68 -19.74 7.63 8.20
C ARG A 68 -19.76 6.82 6.92
N SER A 69 -20.90 6.25 6.57
CA SER A 69 -21.08 5.50 5.34
C SER A 69 -20.51 6.21 4.11
N PRO A 70 -20.76 7.52 3.88
CA PRO A 70 -20.23 8.19 2.68
C PRO A 70 -18.70 8.30 2.69
N MET A 71 -18.08 8.55 3.85
CA MET A 71 -16.61 8.61 3.92
C MET A 71 -15.98 7.22 3.76
N ILE A 72 -16.62 6.18 4.29
CA ILE A 72 -16.16 4.80 4.12
C ILE A 72 -16.22 4.39 2.65
N GLU A 73 -17.28 4.77 1.94
CA GLU A 73 -17.44 4.55 0.50
C GLU A 73 -16.35 5.28 -0.28
N GLU A 74 -16.18 6.59 -0.05
CA GLU A 74 -15.16 7.41 -0.70
C GLU A 74 -13.74 6.84 -0.52
N TYR A 75 -13.35 6.49 0.72
CA TYR A 75 -12.04 5.90 0.97
C TYR A 75 -11.90 4.48 0.44
N THR A 76 -13.01 3.75 0.26
CA THR A 76 -13.00 2.44 -0.42
C THR A 76 -12.72 2.61 -1.91
N ASP A 77 -13.34 3.60 -2.55
CA ASP A 77 -13.13 3.91 -3.96
C ASP A 77 -11.69 4.38 -4.21
N ILE A 78 -11.17 5.27 -3.37
CA ILE A 78 -9.76 5.70 -3.43
C ILE A 78 -8.80 4.49 -3.34
N CYS A 79 -9.07 3.54 -2.44
CA CYS A 79 -8.26 2.32 -2.36
C CYS A 79 -8.30 1.52 -3.69
N ALA A 80 -9.49 1.38 -4.28
CA ALA A 80 -9.67 0.64 -5.53
C ALA A 80 -9.02 1.34 -6.74
N GLU A 81 -9.04 2.67 -6.78
CA GLU A 81 -8.35 3.47 -7.80
C GLU A 81 -6.84 3.27 -7.72
N ILE A 82 -6.25 3.38 -6.52
CA ILE A 82 -4.81 3.15 -6.33
C ILE A 82 -4.43 1.72 -6.68
N GLU A 83 -5.23 0.72 -6.29
CA GLU A 83 -5.02 -0.68 -6.68
C GLU A 83 -4.98 -0.83 -8.21
N SER A 84 -5.91 -0.18 -8.91
CA SER A 84 -6.00 -0.20 -10.38
C SER A 84 -4.78 0.45 -11.04
N GLU A 85 -4.33 1.60 -10.55
CA GLU A 85 -3.13 2.28 -11.03
C GLU A 85 -1.87 1.42 -10.83
N VAL A 86 -1.74 0.77 -9.67
CA VAL A 86 -0.63 -0.15 -9.38
C VAL A 86 -0.64 -1.34 -10.33
N ILE A 87 -1.82 -1.89 -10.64
CA ILE A 87 -1.97 -2.98 -11.62
C ILE A 87 -1.53 -2.51 -13.00
N GLN A 88 -2.03 -1.36 -13.47
CA GLN A 88 -1.65 -0.81 -14.78
C GLN A 88 -0.15 -0.57 -14.87
N TYR A 89 0.43 0.10 -13.88
CA TYR A 89 1.86 0.35 -13.81
C TYR A 89 2.68 -0.94 -13.85
N CYS A 90 2.22 -1.99 -13.14
CA CYS A 90 2.85 -3.30 -13.20
C CYS A 90 2.78 -3.87 -14.61
N LEU A 91 1.61 -3.89 -15.24
CA LEU A 91 1.37 -4.44 -16.58
C LEU A 91 2.24 -3.74 -17.64
N GLU A 92 2.23 -2.41 -17.68
CA GLU A 92 2.98 -1.58 -18.63
C GLU A 92 4.49 -1.79 -18.55
N ARG A 93 5.03 -2.04 -17.35
CA ARG A 93 6.48 -2.23 -17.15
C ARG A 93 6.98 -3.67 -17.28
N GLY A 94 6.13 -4.62 -17.66
CA GLY A 94 6.61 -5.96 -18.06
C GLY A 94 6.24 -6.38 -19.47
N SER A 95 5.72 -5.47 -20.29
CA SER A 95 5.70 -5.63 -21.74
C SER A 95 7.05 -5.29 -22.40
N SER A 96 8.05 -4.79 -21.63
CA SER A 96 9.44 -4.66 -22.10
C SER A 96 10.15 -6.02 -22.12
N VAL A 97 9.58 -6.99 -22.83
CA VAL A 97 10.33 -8.13 -23.34
C VAL A 97 10.85 -7.69 -24.70
N PRO A 98 12.17 -7.50 -24.90
CA PRO A 98 12.70 -7.39 -26.25
C PRO A 98 12.40 -8.71 -26.96
N LYS A 99 11.78 -8.61 -28.13
CA LYS A 99 11.55 -9.74 -29.03
C LYS A 99 12.87 -10.22 -29.62
#